data_AF-A0A6D2K847-F1
#
_entry.id   AF-A0A6D2K847-F1
#
_cell.length_a   1.000
_cell.length_b   1.000
_cell.length_c   1.000
_cell.angle_alpha   90.00
_cell.angle_beta   90.00
_cell.angle_gamma   90.00
#
_symmetry.space_group_name_H-M   'P 1'
#
loop_
_entity.id
_entity.type
_entity.pdbx_description
1 polymer ?
#
loop_
_entity_poly.entity_id
_entity_poly.type
_entity_poly.pdbx_seq_one_letter_code
_entity_poly.pdbx_strand_id
1 'polypeptide(L)'
;MIMSDLPHDILEEILSRVPATSLRPLRYTCKLWNALFKDQGFTNKHFRKAPKQSLVLMLKEHRVVSTSVNLNIGAPSVEFKGALVLKDSHSNPQQVDISYISSNCDGLLLCATKDHHRHVVWNPCLGETKWIQSKTGYDRRHTKLALGYVNNKSCRSYKILRWYVTTKLVGLKYMSLALIFGGFLITSL
;
A
#
# COMPACT_ATOMS: atom_id res chain seq x y z
N MET A 1 -18.10 24.54 -16.45
CA MET A 1 -16.67 24.62 -16.84
C MET A 1 -16.12 23.22 -16.76
N ILE A 2 -15.86 22.59 -17.90
CA ILE A 2 -15.41 21.20 -17.95
C ILE A 2 -13.89 21.23 -17.76
N MET A 3 -13.35 20.45 -16.82
CA MET A 3 -11.89 20.37 -16.60
C MET A 3 -11.11 19.97 -17.87
N SER A 4 -11.78 19.39 -18.86
CA SER A 4 -11.25 19.02 -20.18
C SER A 4 -10.84 20.20 -21.06
N ASP A 5 -11.27 21.42 -20.76
CA ASP A 5 -10.97 22.61 -21.56
C ASP A 5 -9.63 23.28 -21.18
N LEU A 6 -8.96 22.76 -20.14
CA LEU A 6 -7.70 23.29 -19.63
C LEU A 6 -6.49 22.63 -20.34
N PRO A 7 -5.41 23.39 -20.61
CA PRO A 7 -4.16 22.80 -21.12
C PRO A 7 -3.64 21.67 -20.23
N HIS A 8 -3.09 20.64 -20.88
CA HIS A 8 -2.70 19.38 -20.23
C HIS A 8 -1.67 19.59 -19.10
N ASP A 9 -0.72 20.48 -19.30
CA ASP A 9 0.35 20.86 -18.38
C ASP A 9 -0.18 21.52 -17.10
N ILE A 10 -1.18 22.41 -17.22
CA ILE A 10 -1.82 23.07 -16.09
C ILE A 10 -2.65 22.07 -15.27
N LEU A 11 -3.38 21.21 -15.97
CA LEU A 11 -4.22 20.17 -15.38
C LEU A 11 -3.37 19.13 -14.63
N GLU A 12 -2.24 18.72 -15.21
CA GLU A 12 -1.25 17.89 -14.54
C GLU A 12 -0.68 18.57 -13.28
N GLU A 13 -0.35 19.88 -13.35
CA GLU A 13 0.16 20.64 -12.20
C GLU A 13 -0.86 20.72 -11.07
N ILE A 14 -2.14 21.00 -11.37
CA ILE A 14 -3.22 21.04 -10.38
C ILE A 14 -3.36 19.67 -9.70
N LEU A 15 -3.53 18.61 -10.49
CA LEU A 15 -3.74 17.26 -9.95
C LEU A 15 -2.53 16.75 -9.18
N SER A 16 -1.31 17.16 -9.53
CA SER A 16 -0.10 16.79 -8.80
C SER A 16 -0.10 17.26 -7.34
N ARG A 17 -0.95 18.23 -7.00
CA ARG A 17 -1.11 18.80 -5.64
C ARG A 17 -2.37 18.30 -4.93
N VAL A 18 -3.20 17.49 -5.58
CA VAL A 18 -4.43 16.94 -4.97
C VAL A 18 -4.10 15.64 -4.23
N PRO A 19 -4.61 15.40 -3.02
CA PRO A 19 -4.40 14.12 -2.33
C PRO A 19 -4.85 12.90 -3.16
N ALA A 20 -4.08 11.81 -3.15
CA ALA A 20 -4.42 10.62 -3.95
C ALA A 20 -5.78 10.00 -3.60
N THR A 21 -6.25 10.17 -2.36
CA THR A 21 -7.58 9.73 -1.92
C THR A 21 -8.69 10.40 -2.73
N SER A 22 -8.54 11.69 -3.06
CA SER A 22 -9.46 12.46 -3.90
C SER A 22 -9.30 12.15 -5.38
N LEU A 23 -8.10 11.76 -5.84
CA LEU A 23 -7.85 11.37 -7.24
C LEU A 23 -8.32 9.96 -7.57
N ARG A 24 -8.41 9.06 -6.57
CA ARG A 24 -8.77 7.65 -6.77
C ARG A 24 -10.10 7.46 -7.56
N PRO A 25 -11.20 8.17 -7.26
CA PRO A 25 -12.44 8.04 -8.03
C PRO A 25 -12.31 8.50 -9.48
N LEU A 26 -11.49 9.53 -9.74
CA LEU A 26 -11.27 10.09 -11.08
C LEU A 26 -10.62 9.06 -12.03
N ARG A 27 -9.89 8.07 -11.50
CA ARG A 27 -9.32 6.98 -12.32
C ARG A 27 -10.40 6.19 -13.07
N TYR A 28 -11.62 6.17 -12.55
CA TYR A 28 -12.73 5.41 -13.11
C TYR A 28 -13.70 6.25 -13.95
N THR A 29 -13.49 7.57 -14.04
CA THR A 29 -14.41 8.46 -14.76
C THR A 29 -14.12 8.51 -16.25
N CYS A 30 -12.85 8.57 -16.68
CA CYS A 30 -12.50 8.52 -18.10
C CYS A 30 -11.10 7.94 -18.38
N LYS A 31 -10.86 7.57 -19.64
CA LYS A 31 -9.58 6.98 -20.11
C LYS A 31 -8.41 7.94 -19.96
N LEU A 32 -8.65 9.24 -20.15
CA LEU A 32 -7.61 10.27 -20.02
C LEU A 32 -7.05 10.32 -18.59
N TRP A 33 -7.93 10.38 -17.57
CA TRP A 33 -7.50 10.36 -16.17
C TRP A 33 -6.79 9.07 -15.80
N ASN A 34 -7.32 7.92 -16.24
CA ASN A 34 -6.68 6.63 -16.01
C ASN A 34 -5.29 6.53 -16.65
N ALA A 35 -5.09 7.13 -17.83
CA ALA A 35 -3.79 7.19 -18.50
C ALA A 35 -2.84 8.14 -17.76
N LEU A 36 -3.29 9.34 -17.40
CA LEU A 36 -2.50 10.33 -16.65
C LEU A 36 -2.03 9.77 -15.29
N PHE A 37 -2.90 9.09 -14.56
CA PHE A 37 -2.55 8.50 -13.27
C PHE A 37 -1.65 7.27 -13.36
N LYS A 38 -1.45 6.75 -14.57
CA LYS A 38 -0.46 5.72 -14.87
C LYS A 38 0.84 6.31 -15.43
N ASP A 39 0.85 7.60 -15.78
CA ASP A 39 2.04 8.27 -16.26
C ASP A 39 3.05 8.44 -15.12
N GLN A 40 4.31 8.08 -15.39
CA GLN A 40 5.36 8.09 -14.38
C GLN A 40 5.81 9.52 -14.03
N GLY A 41 5.82 10.43 -15.01
CA GLY A 41 6.12 11.85 -14.79
C GLY A 41 5.14 12.43 -13.79
N PHE A 42 3.85 12.18 -14.02
CA PHE A 42 2.79 12.55 -13.10
C PHE A 42 2.94 11.87 -11.74
N THR A 43 3.11 10.54 -11.66
CA THR A 43 3.27 9.85 -10.37
C THR A 43 4.44 10.38 -9.56
N ASN A 44 5.60 10.65 -10.18
CA ASN A 44 6.76 11.21 -9.49
C ASN A 44 6.54 12.66 -9.05
N LYS A 45 5.87 13.46 -9.87
CA LYS A 45 5.52 14.86 -9.57
C LYS A 45 4.52 14.93 -8.43
N HIS A 46 3.46 14.12 -8.51
CA HIS A 46 2.49 13.89 -7.46
C HIS A 46 3.17 13.40 -6.18
N PHE A 47 4.15 12.49 -6.29
CA PHE A 47 4.92 12.00 -5.15
C PHE A 47 5.60 13.11 -4.33
N ARG A 48 6.11 14.11 -5.05
CA ARG A 48 6.84 15.23 -4.45
C ARG A 48 5.91 16.34 -3.95
N LYS A 49 4.80 16.58 -4.66
CA LYS A 49 3.95 17.78 -4.48
C LYS A 49 2.67 17.52 -3.70
N ALA A 50 2.13 16.31 -3.72
CA ALA A 50 0.85 16.04 -3.10
C ALA A 50 0.94 16.14 -1.57
N PRO A 51 -0.12 16.65 -0.90
CA PRO A 51 -0.23 16.61 0.55
C PRO A 51 -0.09 15.17 1.03
N LYS A 52 0.95 14.93 1.82
CA LYS A 52 1.19 13.61 2.43
C LYS A 52 0.18 13.41 3.55
N GLN A 53 -0.93 12.76 3.25
CA GLN A 53 -1.84 12.27 4.28
C GLN A 53 -1.14 11.09 4.96
N SER A 54 -0.69 11.27 6.19
CA SER A 54 -0.12 10.19 7.00
C SER A 54 -1.23 9.21 7.34
N LEU A 55 -1.18 8.03 6.74
CA LEU A 55 -2.07 6.93 7.07
C LEU A 55 -1.31 6.01 8.03
N VAL A 56 -1.74 5.99 9.29
CA VAL A 56 -1.19 5.04 10.27
C VAL A 56 -1.97 3.75 10.12
N LEU A 57 -1.28 2.68 9.73
CA LEU A 57 -1.88 1.36 9.67
C LEU A 57 -1.36 0.51 10.81
N MET A 58 -2.29 -0.10 11.54
CA MET A 58 -2.00 -0.95 12.68
C MET A 58 -2.58 -2.33 12.46
N LEU A 59 -1.84 -3.37 12.85
CA LEU A 59 -2.38 -4.72 12.89
C LEU A 59 -3.02 -4.97 14.27
N LYS A 60 -4.34 -5.12 14.32
CA LYS A 60 -5.12 -5.44 15.52
C LYS A 60 -5.96 -6.68 15.27
N GLU A 61 -5.86 -7.69 16.12
CA GLU A 61 -6.67 -8.92 16.02
C GLU A 61 -6.64 -9.54 14.60
N HIS A 62 -5.46 -9.61 13.99
CA HIS A 62 -5.24 -10.09 12.63
C HIS A 62 -5.86 -9.25 11.51
N ARG A 63 -6.34 -8.05 11.80
CA ARG A 63 -6.91 -7.12 10.83
C ARG A 63 -6.08 -5.85 10.77
N VAL A 64 -5.86 -5.34 9.57
CA VAL A 64 -5.22 -4.04 9.41
C VAL A 64 -6.29 -2.97 9.60
N VAL A 65 -6.06 -2.09 10.55
CA VAL A 65 -6.96 -0.99 10.89
C VAL A 65 -6.29 0.32 10.50
N SER A 66 -7.08 1.19 9.88
CA SER A 66 -6.65 2.54 9.56
C SER A 66 -6.87 3.46 10.75
N THR A 67 -5.84 4.22 11.08
CA THR A 67 -5.86 5.18 12.17
C THR A 67 -5.37 6.53 11.65
N SER A 68 -6.13 7.58 11.93
CA SER A 68 -5.65 8.95 11.80
C SER A 68 -5.12 9.42 13.16
N VAL A 69 -3.89 9.90 13.16
CA VAL A 69 -3.30 10.54 14.33
C VAL A 69 -3.32 12.03 14.08
N ASN A 70 -4.02 12.77 14.93
CA ASN A 70 -4.01 14.22 14.90
C ASN A 70 -2.96 14.72 15.90
N LEU A 71 -1.89 15.34 15.37
CA LEU A 71 -0.78 15.90 16.16
C LEU A 71 -0.86 17.44 16.29
N ASN A 72 -2.06 18.02 16.14
CA ASN A 72 -2.25 19.46 16.38
C ASN A 72 -1.82 19.85 17.81
N ILE A 73 -1.59 21.15 18.03
CA ILE A 73 -1.03 21.78 19.26
C ILE A 73 -1.77 21.42 20.59
N GLY A 74 -2.84 20.64 20.55
CA GLY A 74 -3.53 20.07 21.72
C GLY A 74 -3.09 18.63 22.07
N ALA A 75 -3.90 17.93 22.86
CA ALA A 75 -3.65 16.54 23.20
C ALA A 75 -3.71 15.65 21.94
N PRO A 76 -2.71 14.78 21.70
CA PRO A 76 -2.72 13.89 20.55
C PRO A 76 -3.94 12.97 20.61
N SER A 77 -4.76 12.99 19.56
CA SER A 77 -5.95 12.13 19.45
C SER A 77 -5.75 11.08 18.36
N VAL A 78 -6.26 9.89 18.63
CA VAL A 78 -6.15 8.71 17.76
C VAL A 78 -7.54 8.28 17.36
N GLU A 79 -7.91 8.54 16.10
CA GLU A 79 -9.20 8.15 15.57
C GLU A 79 -9.05 6.91 14.68
N PHE A 80 -9.84 5.87 14.97
CA PHE A 80 -9.90 4.66 14.15
C PHE A 80 -10.91 4.85 13.03
N LYS A 81 -10.42 4.89 11.78
CA LYS A 81 -11.27 5.03 10.58
C LYS A 81 -11.90 3.71 10.11
N GLY A 82 -11.60 2.60 10.77
CA GLY A 82 -12.18 1.28 10.50
C GLY A 82 -11.16 0.25 10.01
N ALA A 83 -11.58 -1.03 10.05
CA ALA A 83 -10.77 -2.14 9.56
C ALA A 83 -10.77 -2.17 8.03
N LEU A 84 -9.57 -2.27 7.44
CA LEU A 84 -9.40 -2.45 6.01
C LEU A 84 -9.62 -3.94 5.68
N VAL A 85 -10.44 -4.20 4.67
CA VAL A 85 -10.80 -5.57 4.27
C VAL A 85 -9.82 -6.07 3.21
N LEU A 86 -9.01 -7.06 3.57
CA LEU A 86 -8.22 -7.84 2.62
C LEU A 86 -9.09 -9.00 2.11
N LYS A 87 -9.37 -9.00 0.80
CA LYS A 87 -10.11 -10.07 0.11
C LYS A 87 -9.15 -10.93 -0.69
N ASP A 88 -9.39 -12.24 -0.67
CA ASP A 88 -8.72 -13.17 -1.59
C ASP A 88 -9.56 -13.29 -2.88
N SER A 89 -8.94 -13.05 -4.02
CA SER A 89 -9.55 -13.25 -5.33
C SER A 89 -9.54 -14.71 -5.78
N HIS A 90 -8.73 -15.56 -5.16
CA HIS A 90 -8.45 -16.94 -5.59
C HIS A 90 -9.15 -18.02 -4.77
N SER A 91 -9.58 -17.75 -3.54
CA SER A 91 -10.29 -18.74 -2.72
C SER A 91 -11.22 -18.10 -1.70
N ASN A 92 -12.53 -18.35 -1.85
CA ASN A 92 -13.64 -17.98 -0.96
C ASN A 92 -13.74 -16.46 -0.64
N PRO A 93 -14.88 -15.77 -0.83
CA PRO A 93 -15.02 -14.33 -0.52
C PRO A 93 -14.87 -13.96 0.98
N GLN A 94 -14.42 -14.89 1.82
CA GLN A 94 -14.16 -14.64 3.22
C GLN A 94 -12.96 -13.71 3.42
N GLN A 95 -13.05 -12.89 4.46
CA GLN A 95 -11.99 -11.98 4.87
C GLN A 95 -10.74 -12.75 5.28
N VAL A 96 -9.58 -12.30 4.82
CA VAL A 96 -8.30 -12.94 5.12
C VAL A 96 -7.67 -12.33 6.38
N ASP A 97 -7.33 -13.20 7.34
CA ASP A 97 -6.58 -12.83 8.54
C ASP A 97 -5.06 -12.67 8.25
N ILE A 98 -4.50 -11.57 8.72
CA ILE A 98 -3.07 -11.21 8.61
C ILE A 98 -2.33 -11.57 9.91
N SER A 99 -1.22 -12.29 9.83
CA SER A 99 -0.37 -12.59 11.00
C SER A 99 0.56 -11.45 11.36
N TYR A 100 1.25 -10.88 10.38
CA TYR A 100 2.15 -9.73 10.55
C TYR A 100 2.37 -8.99 9.22
N ILE A 101 2.75 -7.71 9.34
CA ILE A 101 3.22 -6.90 8.21
C ILE A 101 4.74 -7.05 8.16
N SER A 102 5.27 -7.55 7.04
CA SER A 102 6.70 -7.85 6.89
C SER A 102 7.53 -6.61 6.53
N SER A 103 6.98 -5.76 5.67
CA SER A 103 7.64 -4.53 5.23
C SER A 103 6.63 -3.57 4.61
N ASN A 104 6.96 -2.28 4.58
CA ASN A 104 6.27 -1.29 3.76
C ASN A 104 7.26 -0.68 2.73
N CYS A 105 6.76 -0.30 1.56
CA CYS A 105 7.55 0.34 0.53
C CYS A 105 6.64 1.22 -0.35
N ASP A 106 6.89 2.54 -0.40
CA ASP A 106 6.15 3.51 -1.24
C ASP A 106 4.62 3.55 -1.08
N GLY A 107 4.06 3.00 0.01
CA GLY A 107 2.61 2.86 0.15
C GLY A 107 2.09 1.43 0.01
N LEU A 108 2.93 0.52 -0.46
CA LEU A 108 2.64 -0.91 -0.53
C LEU A 108 3.00 -1.60 0.78
N LEU A 109 2.13 -2.50 1.21
CA LEU A 109 2.35 -3.40 2.33
C LEU A 109 2.66 -4.80 1.83
N LEU A 110 3.65 -5.44 2.42
CA LEU A 110 3.85 -6.89 2.29
C LEU A 110 3.32 -7.57 3.56
N CYS A 111 2.25 -8.33 3.43
CA CYS A 111 1.57 -8.99 4.53
C CYS A 111 1.74 -10.52 4.44
N ALA A 112 1.86 -11.16 5.60
CA ALA A 112 1.77 -12.62 5.73
C ALA A 112 0.41 -13.00 6.32
N THR A 113 -0.23 -14.04 5.80
CA THR A 113 -1.50 -14.55 6.32
C THR A 113 -1.31 -15.34 7.62
N LYS A 114 -2.40 -15.55 8.36
CA LYS A 114 -2.41 -16.33 9.61
C LYS A 114 -2.05 -17.81 9.42
N ASP A 115 -2.39 -18.38 8.27
CA ASP A 115 -1.96 -19.74 7.89
C ASP A 115 -0.44 -19.83 7.59
N HIS A 116 0.29 -18.70 7.60
CA HIS A 116 1.72 -18.59 7.28
C HIS A 116 2.11 -19.20 5.92
N HIS A 117 1.13 -19.39 5.04
CA HIS A 117 1.32 -20.07 3.77
C HIS A 117 1.30 -19.11 2.59
N ARG A 118 0.68 -17.95 2.77
CA ARG A 118 0.46 -16.98 1.71
C ARG A 118 1.01 -15.62 2.12
N HIS A 119 1.55 -14.94 1.12
CA HIS A 119 1.97 -13.55 1.25
C HIS A 119 1.23 -12.75 0.19
N VAL A 120 0.93 -11.50 0.52
CA VAL A 120 0.22 -10.59 -0.36
C VAL A 120 0.90 -9.24 -0.32
N VAL A 121 1.11 -8.67 -1.51
CA VAL A 121 1.41 -7.25 -1.64
C VAL A 121 0.09 -6.51 -1.72
N TRP A 122 -0.12 -5.54 -0.84
CA TRP A 122 -1.38 -4.82 -0.73
C TRP A 122 -1.16 -3.31 -0.82
N ASN A 123 -1.91 -2.66 -1.69
CA ASN A 123 -2.08 -1.22 -1.71
C ASN A 123 -3.37 -0.84 -0.95
N PRO A 124 -3.29 -0.44 0.33
CA PRO A 124 -4.46 -0.09 1.13
C PRO A 124 -5.19 1.17 0.62
N CYS A 125 -4.49 2.09 -0.05
CA CYS A 125 -5.07 3.31 -0.59
C CYS A 125 -5.96 3.03 -1.81
N LEU A 126 -5.52 2.12 -2.69
CA LEU A 126 -6.27 1.73 -3.90
C LEU A 126 -7.15 0.50 -3.71
N GLY A 127 -6.95 -0.27 -2.63
CA GLY A 127 -7.60 -1.56 -2.40
C GLY A 127 -7.08 -2.67 -3.32
N GLU A 128 -5.98 -2.44 -4.06
CA GLU A 128 -5.39 -3.41 -4.98
C GLU A 128 -4.53 -4.42 -4.21
N THR A 129 -4.65 -5.71 -4.54
CA THR A 129 -3.88 -6.78 -3.89
C THR A 129 -3.23 -7.66 -4.95
N LYS A 130 -2.05 -8.18 -4.65
CA LYS A 130 -1.32 -9.12 -5.48
C LYS A 130 -0.77 -10.25 -4.64
N TRP A 131 -1.30 -11.45 -4.86
CA TRP A 131 -0.94 -12.65 -4.14
C TRP A 131 0.38 -13.23 -4.66
N ILE A 132 1.27 -13.58 -3.74
CA ILE A 132 2.56 -14.17 -4.07
C ILE A 132 2.42 -15.68 -3.98
N GLN A 133 2.43 -16.35 -5.15
CA GLN A 133 2.37 -17.79 -5.21
C GLN A 133 3.70 -18.40 -4.77
N SER A 134 3.68 -19.12 -3.64
CA SER A 134 4.84 -19.85 -3.15
C SER A 134 4.99 -21.16 -3.92
N LYS A 135 5.97 -21.24 -4.82
CA LYS A 135 6.38 -22.49 -5.47
C LYS A 135 7.13 -23.36 -4.45
N THR A 136 6.51 -24.50 -4.10
CA THR A 136 7.06 -25.74 -3.49
C THR A 136 7.67 -25.74 -2.07
N GLY A 137 7.20 -26.70 -1.26
CA GLY A 137 7.99 -27.68 -0.49
C GLY A 137 8.65 -27.28 0.84
N TYR A 138 9.15 -26.05 0.97
CA TYR A 138 10.00 -25.71 2.12
C TYR A 138 9.22 -25.14 3.31
N ASP A 139 9.73 -25.37 4.52
CA ASP A 139 9.14 -24.88 5.77
C ASP A 139 8.94 -23.36 5.72
N ARG A 140 7.68 -22.97 5.55
CA ARG A 140 7.26 -21.59 5.34
C ARG A 140 7.39 -20.74 6.61
N ARG A 141 7.54 -21.36 7.78
CA ARG A 141 7.61 -20.66 9.07
C ARG A 141 8.90 -19.85 9.25
N HIS A 142 9.97 -20.25 8.55
CA HIS A 142 11.30 -19.62 8.64
C HIS A 142 11.61 -18.69 7.47
N THR A 143 10.67 -18.53 6.53
CA THR A 143 10.83 -17.61 5.41
C THR A 143 10.48 -16.19 5.85
N LYS A 144 11.39 -15.25 5.62
CA LYS A 144 11.13 -13.81 5.71
C LYS A 144 11.16 -13.20 4.33
N LEU A 145 10.28 -12.21 4.13
CA LEU A 145 10.20 -11.44 2.90
C LEU A 145 10.34 -9.95 3.19
N ALA A 146 10.95 -9.23 2.26
CA ALA A 146 10.99 -7.78 2.26
C ALA A 146 10.64 -7.26 0.86
N LEU A 147 9.88 -6.18 0.81
CA LEU A 147 9.54 -5.47 -0.41
C LEU A 147 10.49 -4.29 -0.60
N GLY A 148 11.03 -4.16 -1.81
CA GLY A 148 11.82 -3.01 -2.23
C GLY A 148 11.60 -2.71 -3.71
N TYR A 149 12.37 -1.76 -4.25
CA TYR A 149 12.36 -1.45 -5.68
C TYR A 149 13.77 -1.21 -6.21
N VAL A 150 13.90 -1.35 -7.52
CA VAL A 150 15.05 -0.88 -8.29
C VAL A 150 14.57 0.23 -9.22
N ASN A 151 15.28 1.35 -9.24
CA ASN A 151 15.02 2.42 -10.20
C ASN A 151 15.57 1.98 -11.57
N ASN A 152 14.67 1.72 -12.52
CA ASN A 152 15.03 1.58 -13.93
C ASN A 152 14.80 2.90 -14.68
N LYS A 153 15.34 3.02 -15.91
CA LYS A 153 15.24 4.24 -16.72
C LYS A 153 13.81 4.74 -16.96
N SER A 154 12.81 3.85 -16.93
CA SER A 154 11.40 4.14 -17.26
C SER A 154 10.39 3.78 -16.16
N CYS A 155 10.78 3.10 -15.08
CA CYS A 155 9.87 2.77 -13.97
C CYS A 155 10.63 2.28 -12.72
N ARG A 156 9.96 2.34 -11.56
CA ARG A 156 10.38 1.55 -10.39
C ARG A 156 9.94 0.11 -10.61
N SER A 157 10.89 -0.80 -10.64
CA SER A 157 10.60 -2.23 -10.67
C SER A 157 10.60 -2.74 -9.24
N TYR A 158 9.42 -3.00 -8.69
CA TYR A 158 9.27 -3.58 -7.36
C TYR A 158 9.79 -5.04 -7.34
N LYS A 159 10.54 -5.38 -6.30
CA LYS A 159 11.14 -6.68 -6.10
C LYS A 159 10.89 -7.15 -4.68
N ILE A 160 10.77 -8.47 -4.51
CA ILE A 160 10.62 -9.10 -3.21
C ILE A 160 11.90 -9.89 -2.94
N LEU A 161 12.58 -9.54 -1.84
CA LEU A 161 13.69 -10.32 -1.32
C LEU A 161 13.15 -11.41 -0.40
N ARG A 162 13.63 -12.64 -0.57
CA ARG A 162 13.30 -13.78 0.29
C ARG A 162 14.57 -14.30 0.94
N TRP A 163 14.53 -14.53 2.25
CA TRP A 163 15.61 -15.19 2.98
C TRP A 163 15.06 -16.12 4.07
N TYR A 164 15.92 -17.01 4.57
CA TYR A 164 15.58 -17.98 5.60
C TYR A 164 16.27 -17.59 6.91
N VAL A 165 15.51 -17.64 8.01
CA VAL A 165 16.03 -17.36 9.36
C VAL A 165 15.91 -18.63 10.21
N THR A 166 17.06 -19.20 10.56
CA THR A 166 17.17 -20.28 11.53
C THR A 166 17.34 -19.69 12.93
N THR A 167 16.23 -19.34 13.60
CA THR A 167 16.26 -18.88 15.00
C THR A 167 15.77 -19.98 15.95
N LYS A 168 16.61 -20.38 16.91
CA LYS A 168 16.17 -21.02 18.15
C LYS A 168 15.25 -20.04 18.87
N LEU A 169 14.04 -20.50 19.20
CA LEU A 169 12.91 -19.70 19.69
C LEU A 169 13.27 -18.78 20.87
N VAL A 170 13.00 -17.48 20.73
CA VAL A 170 12.61 -16.62 21.85
C VAL A 170 11.38 -15.83 21.39
N GLY A 171 10.28 -16.02 22.11
CA GLY A 171 8.97 -15.46 21.77
C GLY A 171 8.99 -13.94 21.81
N LEU A 172 8.86 -13.31 20.64
CA LEU A 172 8.58 -11.89 20.51
C LEU A 172 7.11 -11.74 20.11
N LYS A 173 6.30 -11.12 20.98
CA LYS A 173 4.99 -10.58 20.60
C LYS A 173 5.25 -9.33 19.76
N TYR A 174 5.09 -9.43 18.44
CA TYR A 174 5.26 -8.30 17.53
C TYR A 174 3.96 -7.49 17.48
N MET A 175 3.95 -6.28 18.06
CA MET A 175 3.06 -5.23 17.58
C MET A 175 3.72 -4.56 16.39
N SER A 176 3.12 -4.68 15.21
CA SER A 176 3.63 -4.07 13.97
C SER A 176 2.87 -2.77 13.70
N LEU A 177 3.56 -1.64 13.88
CA LEU A 177 3.10 -0.32 13.44
C LEU A 177 3.68 -0.02 12.05
N ALA A 178 2.83 0.17 11.05
CA ALA A 178 3.26 0.61 9.73
C ALA A 178 2.84 2.08 9.54
N LEU A 179 3.80 2.99 9.67
CA LEU A 179 3.65 4.37 9.22
C LEU A 179 3.78 4.39 7.70
N ILE A 180 2.63 4.49 7.03
CA ILE A 180 2.63 4.67 5.58
C ILE A 180 2.49 6.15 5.28
N PHE A 181 3.55 6.74 4.75
CA PHE A 181 3.48 8.01 4.05
C PHE A 181 2.82 7.75 2.68
N GLY A 182 1.50 7.54 2.70
CA GLY A 182 0.76 6.92 1.61
C GLY A 182 -0.30 7.86 1.06
N GLY A 183 0.08 8.59 0.01
CA GLY A 183 -0.86 9.39 -0.77
C GLY A 183 -0.46 9.40 -2.23
N PHE A 184 -0.01 8.28 -2.79
CA PHE A 184 0.52 8.24 -4.17
C PHE A 184 -0.24 7.25 -5.05
N LEU A 185 -0.50 7.66 -6.28
CA LEU A 185 -0.98 6.79 -7.35
C LEU A 185 0.20 5.93 -7.82
N ILE A 186 0.43 4.81 -7.14
CA ILE A 186 1.31 3.77 -7.66
C ILE A 186 0.58 3.16 -8.86
N THR A 187 1.26 3.13 -10.00
CA THR A 187 0.86 2.34 -11.16
C THR A 187 0.64 0.91 -10.70
N SER A 188 -0.63 0.45 -10.72
CA SER A 188 -1.10 -0.94 -10.64
C SER A 188 -0.04 -1.99 -10.24
N LEU A 189 -0.29 -2.68 -9.12
CA LEU A 189 0.43 -3.90 -8.76
C LEU A 189 0.39 -4.98 -9.86
#